data_AF-B6ERG2-F1
#
_entry.id   AF-B6ERG2-F1
#
_cell.length_a   1.000
_cell.length_b   1.000
_cell.length_c   1.000
_cell.angle_alpha   90.00
_cell.angle_beta   90.00
_cell.angle_gamma   90.00
#
_symmetry.space_group_name_H-M   'P 1'
#
loop_
_entity.id
_entity.type
_entity.pdbx_description
1 polymer ?
#
loop_
_entity_poly.entity_id
_entity_poly.type
_entity_poly.pdbx_seq_one_letter_code
_entity_poly.pdbx_strand_id
1 'polypeptide(L)'
;MNITNASTRFATFGILGFFEFTVLSGKFELNLHGSKRVMQALYGFEVNMQVDKLINTVIDDLKKVSESEPNERLPKEEQIRSCIFFALKNKFDYVCCERNYQSVDNGKNIECDIWAANSGEQPVWMEIKRCWHLSSWVNKPGEQLKTWEADLNKLSTVDINSKRYFFLVGVFDSEPNRDDSKKNKVILNIQNTQPQNLCFERYSSYFWRESSISNIAVWVWCWNSGEVITI
;
A
#
# COMPACT_ATOMS: atom_id res chain seq x y z
N MET A 1 -7.62 -8.35 34.37
CA MET A 1 -6.38 -7.68 33.92
C MET A 1 -6.30 -7.90 32.41
N ASN A 2 -6.84 -6.97 31.63
CA ASN A 2 -6.89 -7.06 30.18
C ASN A 2 -5.56 -6.54 29.62
N ILE A 3 -4.71 -7.46 29.17
CA ILE A 3 -3.52 -7.12 28.37
C ILE A 3 -4.03 -6.74 26.99
N THR A 4 -3.96 -5.46 26.66
CA THR A 4 -4.16 -4.94 25.30
C THR A 4 -3.13 -5.57 24.38
N ASN A 5 -3.61 -6.41 23.46
CA ASN A 5 -2.82 -7.11 22.46
C ASN A 5 -3.06 -6.44 21.10
N ALA A 6 -2.41 -5.28 20.88
CA ALA A 6 -2.28 -4.63 19.58
C ALA A 6 -1.16 -3.57 19.67
N SER A 7 -0.21 -3.65 18.72
CA SER A 7 0.87 -2.67 18.38
C SER A 7 2.33 -3.14 18.50
N THR A 8 2.63 -4.38 18.91
CA THR A 8 4.04 -4.84 18.98
C THR A 8 4.67 -5.16 17.61
N ARG A 9 3.88 -5.24 16.52
CA ARG A 9 4.39 -5.64 15.19
C ARG A 9 4.86 -4.47 14.31
N PHE A 10 4.34 -3.26 14.52
CA PHE A 10 4.70 -2.09 13.73
C PHE A 10 5.74 -1.16 14.38
N ALA A 11 5.88 -1.22 15.71
CA ALA A 11 7.00 -0.57 16.39
C ALA A 11 8.36 -1.04 15.83
N THR A 12 8.45 -2.30 15.38
CA THR A 12 9.64 -2.85 14.73
C THR A 12 9.99 -2.13 13.44
N PHE A 13 9.03 -1.82 12.56
CA PHE A 13 9.35 -1.14 11.29
C PHE A 13 9.68 0.34 11.47
N GLY A 14 9.06 1.02 12.44
CA GLY A 14 9.41 2.40 12.80
C GLY A 14 10.80 2.52 13.40
N ILE A 15 11.20 1.58 14.28
CA ILE A 15 12.55 1.54 14.85
C ILE A 15 13.59 1.21 13.77
N LEU A 16 13.31 0.26 12.88
CA LEU A 16 14.27 -0.13 11.83
C LEU A 16 14.36 0.87 10.67
N GLY A 17 13.32 1.68 10.42
CA GLY A 17 13.39 2.80 9.49
C GLY A 17 14.12 4.03 10.06
N PHE A 18 14.17 4.18 11.39
CA PHE A 18 14.94 5.23 12.07
C PHE A 18 16.44 4.89 12.14
N PHE A 19 16.78 3.61 12.18
CA PHE A 19 18.14 3.09 12.09
C PHE A 19 18.34 2.41 10.74
N GLU A 20 18.69 3.16 9.70
CA GLU A 20 19.23 2.55 8.46
C GLU A 20 20.23 1.45 8.83
N PHE A 21 19.87 0.23 8.48
CA PHE A 21 20.51 -0.99 8.95
C PHE A 21 21.90 -1.12 8.31
N THR A 22 22.93 -0.62 8.99
CA THR A 22 24.31 -1.06 8.71
C THR A 22 25.14 -1.33 9.95
N VAL A 23 24.66 -1.00 11.16
CA VAL A 23 25.46 -1.18 12.40
C VAL A 23 24.61 -1.62 13.59
N LEU A 24 23.74 -2.61 13.42
CA LEU A 24 23.13 -3.32 14.56
C LEU A 24 23.85 -4.64 14.89
N SER A 25 25.00 -4.91 14.28
CA SER A 25 25.67 -6.21 14.37
C SER A 25 26.63 -6.39 15.57
N GLY A 26 26.53 -5.58 16.65
CA GLY A 26 26.92 -6.13 17.96
C GLY A 26 27.50 -5.29 19.11
N LYS A 27 27.42 -3.95 19.21
CA LYS A 27 28.27 -3.23 20.20
C LYS A 27 27.76 -1.96 20.92
N PHE A 28 26.52 -1.51 20.79
CA PHE A 28 26.23 -0.09 21.06
C PHE A 28 25.34 0.24 22.27
N GLU A 29 25.98 0.32 23.44
CA GLU A 29 25.75 1.42 24.39
C GLU A 29 26.09 2.75 23.70
N LEU A 30 25.10 3.53 23.25
CA LEU A 30 25.34 4.85 22.66
C LEU A 30 24.61 5.95 23.42
N ASN A 31 25.35 6.53 24.36
CA ASN A 31 25.28 7.95 24.72
C ASN A 31 25.78 8.78 23.53
N LEU A 32 24.89 9.49 22.84
CA LEU A 32 25.28 10.45 21.80
C LEU A 32 24.75 11.84 22.14
N HIS A 33 25.52 12.52 22.98
CA HIS A 33 25.57 13.97 23.06
C HIS A 33 26.18 14.50 21.76
N GLY A 34 25.43 15.31 21.02
CA GLY A 34 25.96 16.22 20.01
C GLY A 34 26.37 15.58 18.67
N SER A 35 25.49 15.68 17.69
CA SER A 35 25.86 16.17 16.35
C SER A 35 24.63 16.50 15.53
N LYS A 36 24.47 17.79 15.24
CA LYS A 36 23.64 18.31 14.17
C LYS A 36 23.95 17.59 12.86
N ARG A 37 22.93 17.05 12.20
CA ARG A 37 22.83 17.03 10.73
C ARG A 37 21.43 17.49 10.35
N VAL A 38 21.35 18.79 10.13
CA VAL A 38 20.32 19.41 9.30
C VAL A 38 20.54 18.89 7.88
N MET A 39 19.54 18.27 7.28
CA MET A 39 19.38 18.28 5.83
C MET A 39 18.03 18.92 5.51
N GLN A 40 18.11 20.17 5.08
CA GLN A 40 17.14 20.74 4.16
C GLN A 40 17.35 20.06 2.80
N ALA A 41 16.30 19.46 2.27
CA ALA A 41 16.14 19.31 0.83
C ALA A 41 14.88 20.10 0.44
N LEU A 42 15.03 21.43 0.42
CA LEU A 42 14.15 22.30 -0.34
C LEU A 42 14.39 22.00 -1.82
N TYR A 43 13.50 21.22 -2.43
CA TYR A 43 13.16 21.38 -3.84
C TYR A 43 11.64 21.33 -3.96
N GLY A 44 11.05 22.52 -4.00
CA GLY A 44 9.70 22.73 -4.51
C GLY A 44 9.70 22.43 -6.00
N PHE A 45 9.50 21.16 -6.33
CA PHE A 45 8.77 20.78 -7.53
C PHE A 45 7.48 20.17 -7.02
N GLU A 46 6.36 20.55 -7.59
CA GLU A 46 5.08 19.88 -7.37
C GLU A 46 5.28 18.39 -7.71
N VAL A 47 5.59 17.56 -6.70
CA VAL A 47 5.85 16.13 -6.90
C VAL A 47 4.49 15.48 -7.03
N ASN A 48 3.89 15.62 -8.21
CA ASN A 48 2.87 14.68 -8.62
C ASN A 48 3.49 13.29 -8.51
N MET A 49 2.92 12.46 -7.64
CA MET A 49 3.31 11.07 -7.48
C MET A 49 3.33 10.43 -8.87
N GLN A 50 4.54 10.12 -9.36
CA GLN A 50 4.72 9.38 -10.61
C GLN A 50 4.33 7.93 -10.31
N VAL A 51 3.02 7.67 -10.39
CA VAL A 51 2.39 6.39 -10.03
C VAL A 51 3.05 5.24 -10.78
N ASP A 52 3.43 5.46 -12.03
CA ASP A 52 4.16 4.49 -12.85
C ASP A 52 5.49 4.06 -12.22
N LYS A 53 6.33 5.01 -11.80
CA LYS A 53 7.62 4.72 -11.15
C LYS A 53 7.44 4.10 -9.78
N LEU A 54 6.44 4.56 -9.02
CA LEU A 54 6.08 3.97 -7.73
C LEU A 54 5.72 2.49 -7.91
N ILE A 55 4.81 2.18 -8.83
CA ILE A 55 4.35 0.81 -9.04
C ILE A 55 5.47 -0.09 -9.54
N ASN A 56 6.33 0.37 -10.43
CA ASN A 56 7.47 -0.43 -10.87
C ASN A 56 8.40 -0.76 -9.69
N THR A 57 8.67 0.22 -8.80
CA THR A 57 9.47 -0.01 -7.58
C THR A 57 8.80 -1.04 -6.67
N VAL A 58 7.49 -0.94 -6.46
CA VAL A 58 6.72 -1.88 -5.63
C VAL A 58 6.76 -3.30 -6.19
N ILE A 59 6.60 -3.46 -7.52
CA ILE A 59 6.69 -4.78 -8.17
C ILE A 59 8.09 -5.37 -8.03
N ASP A 60 9.14 -4.57 -8.24
CA ASP A 60 10.52 -5.02 -8.11
C ASP A 60 10.85 -5.45 -6.68
N ASP A 61 10.38 -4.73 -5.67
CA ASP A 61 10.56 -5.11 -4.27
C ASP A 61 9.74 -6.36 -3.91
N LEU A 62 8.51 -6.48 -4.40
CA LEU A 62 7.70 -7.69 -4.21
C LEU A 62 8.32 -8.94 -4.85
N LYS A 63 9.07 -8.79 -5.95
CA LYS A 63 9.86 -9.89 -6.55
C LYS A 63 11.02 -10.31 -5.65
N LYS A 64 11.74 -9.35 -5.06
CA LYS A 64 12.79 -9.67 -4.08
C LYS A 64 12.21 -10.37 -2.85
N VAL A 65 11.05 -9.92 -2.38
CA VAL A 65 10.34 -10.57 -1.26
C VAL A 65 9.94 -12.00 -1.63
N SER A 66 9.51 -12.24 -2.87
CA SER A 66 9.10 -13.58 -3.31
C SER A 66 10.25 -14.58 -3.47
N GLU A 67 11.46 -14.08 -3.62
CA GLU A 67 12.72 -14.85 -3.67
C GLU A 67 13.36 -15.03 -2.28
N SER A 68 12.87 -14.33 -1.25
CA SER A 68 13.42 -14.42 0.11
C SER A 68 13.04 -15.75 0.78
N GLU A 69 13.61 -16.08 1.93
CA GLU A 69 13.12 -17.15 2.81
C GLU A 69 13.25 -16.68 4.27
N PRO A 70 12.31 -17.01 5.19
CA PRO A 70 11.14 -17.87 4.98
C PRO A 70 9.98 -17.17 4.27
N ASN A 71 9.24 -17.92 3.45
CA ASN A 71 8.12 -17.39 2.67
C ASN A 71 6.72 -17.72 3.20
N GLU A 72 5.83 -16.73 3.12
CA GLU A 72 4.40 -16.89 3.39
C GLU A 72 3.69 -17.73 2.30
N ARG A 73 2.49 -18.25 2.61
CA ARG A 73 1.73 -19.07 1.65
C ARG A 73 1.22 -18.27 0.44
N LEU A 74 0.88 -16.99 0.66
CA LEU A 74 0.58 -15.98 -0.36
C LEU A 74 1.26 -14.68 0.08
N PRO A 75 1.55 -13.74 -0.83
CA PRO A 75 1.96 -12.40 -0.42
C PRO A 75 0.92 -11.82 0.53
N LYS A 76 1.36 -11.31 1.68
CA LYS A 76 0.49 -10.64 2.65
C LYS A 76 0.27 -9.20 2.25
N GLU A 77 -0.87 -8.66 2.65
CA GLU A 77 -1.17 -7.25 2.42
C GLU A 77 -0.17 -6.34 3.15
N GLU A 78 0.33 -6.75 4.32
CA GLU A 78 1.37 -6.03 5.05
C GLU A 78 2.71 -5.98 4.28
N GLN A 79 3.05 -7.03 3.50
CA GLN A 79 4.25 -7.02 2.66
C GLN A 79 4.08 -6.02 1.50
N ILE A 80 2.90 -5.99 0.90
CA ILE A 80 2.54 -5.01 -0.15
C ILE A 80 2.60 -3.58 0.42
N ARG A 81 1.96 -3.33 1.57
CA ARG A 81 2.00 -2.04 2.28
C ARG A 81 3.42 -1.61 2.60
N SER A 82 4.28 -2.55 3.04
CA SER A 82 5.68 -2.25 3.34
C SER A 82 6.47 -1.82 2.10
N CYS A 83 6.26 -2.48 0.95
CA CYS A 83 6.89 -2.10 -0.31
C CYS A 83 6.43 -0.71 -0.77
N ILE A 84 5.12 -0.42 -0.67
CA ILE A 84 4.57 0.89 -1.01
C ILE A 84 5.13 1.97 -0.07
N PHE A 85 5.14 1.72 1.24
CA PHE A 85 5.71 2.64 2.23
C PHE A 85 7.17 2.98 1.91
N PHE A 86 8.00 1.98 1.65
CA PHE A 86 9.41 2.18 1.32
C PHE A 86 9.59 2.99 0.04
N ALA A 87 8.80 2.70 -1.00
CA ALA A 87 8.85 3.43 -2.27
C ALA A 87 8.39 4.89 -2.14
N LEU A 88 7.50 5.20 -1.17
CA LEU A 88 7.06 6.56 -0.85
C LEU A 88 8.04 7.31 0.04
N LYS A 89 8.80 6.62 0.89
CA LYS A 89 9.61 7.26 1.94
C LYS A 89 10.68 8.23 1.41
N ASN A 90 11.16 8.01 0.18
CA ASN A 90 12.11 8.89 -0.50
C ASN A 90 11.46 10.00 -1.34
N LYS A 91 10.12 10.08 -1.34
CA LYS A 91 9.32 10.99 -2.18
C LYS A 91 8.53 12.01 -1.36
N PHE A 92 8.32 11.76 -0.08
CA PHE A 92 7.54 12.60 0.82
C PHE A 92 8.33 12.90 2.10
N ASP A 93 8.19 14.11 2.62
CA ASP A 93 8.76 14.49 3.93
C ASP A 93 8.26 13.56 5.04
N TYR A 94 6.97 13.24 4.98
CA TYR A 94 6.28 12.40 5.96
C TYR A 94 5.56 11.25 5.27
N VAL A 95 5.72 10.04 5.81
CA VAL A 95 4.95 8.84 5.44
C VAL A 95 4.61 8.11 6.74
N CYS A 96 3.34 7.78 6.94
CA CYS A 96 2.82 7.10 8.14
C CYS A 96 1.88 5.97 7.71
N CYS A 97 1.96 4.84 8.41
CA CYS A 97 0.95 3.79 8.31
C CYS A 97 -0.17 4.04 9.33
N GLU A 98 -1.36 3.50 9.07
CA GLU A 98 -2.45 3.40 10.06
C GLU A 98 -2.84 4.77 10.65
N ARG A 99 -2.87 5.82 9.82
CA ARG A 99 -3.22 7.17 10.27
C ARG A 99 -4.74 7.34 10.28
N ASN A 100 -5.28 7.79 11.41
CA ASN A 100 -6.69 8.15 11.54
C ASN A 100 -7.12 9.23 10.54
N TYR A 101 -8.27 9.02 9.90
CA TYR A 101 -8.90 9.98 9.00
C TYR A 101 -9.44 11.22 9.72
N GLN A 102 -9.75 11.08 11.01
CA GLN A 102 -10.38 12.12 11.82
C GLN A 102 -9.64 12.28 13.15
N SER A 103 -9.88 13.39 13.86
CA SER A 103 -9.34 13.55 15.22
C SER A 103 -9.85 12.42 16.12
N VAL A 104 -8.97 11.92 16.99
CA VAL A 104 -9.26 10.86 17.98
C VAL A 104 -10.45 11.26 18.88
N ASP A 105 -10.64 12.55 19.09
CA ASP A 105 -11.73 13.11 19.91
C ASP A 105 -13.14 12.82 19.35
N ASN A 106 -13.24 12.43 18.07
CA ASN A 106 -14.51 12.12 17.43
C ASN A 106 -15.00 10.68 17.69
N GLY A 107 -14.24 9.89 18.47
CA GLY A 107 -14.63 8.54 18.91
C GLY A 107 -14.73 7.49 17.77
N LYS A 108 -14.38 7.87 16.55
CA LYS A 108 -14.31 6.97 15.38
C LYS A 108 -12.84 6.70 15.05
N ASN A 109 -12.40 5.48 15.29
CA ASN A 109 -11.06 5.03 14.90
C ASN A 109 -11.13 4.41 13.50
N ILE A 110 -11.17 5.26 12.47
CA ILE A 110 -11.11 4.82 11.07
C ILE A 110 -9.77 5.31 10.52
N GLU A 111 -8.90 4.35 10.23
CA GLU A 111 -7.52 4.57 9.81
C GLU A 111 -7.37 4.24 8.32
N CYS A 112 -6.48 4.98 7.65
CA CYS A 112 -5.97 4.61 6.34
C CYS A 112 -4.80 3.64 6.47
N ASP A 113 -4.54 2.87 5.42
CA ASP A 113 -3.35 2.04 5.35
C ASP A 113 -2.06 2.89 5.30
N ILE A 114 -2.00 3.89 4.41
CA ILE A 114 -0.85 4.81 4.29
C ILE A 114 -1.32 6.24 4.10
N TRP A 115 -0.66 7.14 4.82
CA TRP A 115 -0.75 8.59 4.68
C TRP A 115 0.63 9.15 4.34
N ALA A 116 0.70 10.12 3.43
CA ALA A 116 1.94 10.83 3.14
C ALA A 116 1.70 12.31 2.87
N ALA A 117 2.69 13.15 3.18
CA ALA A 117 2.62 14.59 2.94
C ALA A 117 4.01 15.21 2.80
N ASN A 118 4.06 16.31 2.05
CA ASN A 118 5.17 17.27 2.09
C ASN A 118 4.79 18.45 2.97
N SER A 119 5.79 19.11 3.55
CA SER A 119 5.59 20.29 4.36
C SER A 119 4.90 21.40 3.58
N GLY A 120 3.71 21.79 4.03
CA GLY A 120 2.91 22.86 3.39
C GLY A 120 2.01 22.40 2.25
N GLU A 121 1.98 21.10 1.93
CA GLU A 121 1.09 20.54 0.90
C GLU A 121 -0.07 19.77 1.54
N GLN A 122 -1.16 19.61 0.78
CA GLN A 122 -2.26 18.73 1.18
C GLN A 122 -1.77 17.28 1.17
N PRO A 123 -2.17 16.46 2.16
CA PRO A 123 -1.74 15.08 2.23
C PRO A 123 -2.38 14.21 1.14
N VAL A 124 -1.75 13.07 0.92
CA VAL A 124 -2.32 11.95 0.17
C VAL A 124 -2.75 10.84 1.14
N TRP A 125 -3.91 10.27 0.88
CA TRP A 125 -4.48 9.16 1.66
C TRP A 125 -4.59 7.93 0.78
N MET A 126 -4.20 6.78 1.31
CA MET A 126 -4.14 5.55 0.54
C MET A 126 -4.77 4.38 1.30
N GLU A 127 -5.62 3.64 0.60
CA GLU A 127 -6.09 2.31 0.99
C GLU A 127 -5.44 1.28 0.08
N ILE A 128 -4.99 0.16 0.65
CA ILE A 128 -4.21 -0.86 -0.03
C ILE A 128 -4.86 -2.21 0.21
N LYS A 129 -5.23 -2.87 -0.88
CA LYS A 129 -5.85 -4.18 -0.84
C LYS A 129 -5.09 -5.17 -1.69
N ARG A 130 -5.16 -6.43 -1.26
CA ARG A 130 -4.72 -7.57 -2.06
C ARG A 130 -5.92 -8.28 -2.68
N CYS A 131 -5.74 -8.76 -3.90
CA CYS A 131 -6.66 -9.72 -4.51
C CYS A 131 -5.92 -10.96 -5.04
N TRP A 132 -6.69 -11.99 -5.40
CA TRP A 132 -6.14 -13.15 -6.10
C TRP A 132 -7.18 -13.83 -6.97
N HIS A 133 -6.70 -14.46 -8.04
CA HIS A 133 -7.43 -15.49 -8.77
C HIS A 133 -6.47 -16.63 -9.10
N LEU A 134 -6.58 -17.74 -8.37
CA LEU A 134 -5.76 -18.94 -8.55
C LEU A 134 -6.68 -20.14 -8.72
N SER A 135 -6.47 -20.95 -9.76
CA SER A 135 -7.25 -22.17 -10.04
C SER A 135 -7.21 -23.19 -8.90
N SER A 136 -6.10 -23.23 -8.17
CA SER A 136 -5.85 -24.14 -7.04
C SER A 136 -6.41 -23.63 -5.70
N TRP A 137 -7.08 -22.47 -5.68
CA TRP A 137 -7.58 -21.86 -4.45
C TRP A 137 -9.03 -21.39 -4.57
N VAL A 138 -9.69 -21.29 -3.43
CA VAL A 138 -11.02 -20.68 -3.36
C VAL A 138 -10.88 -19.17 -3.52
N ASN A 139 -11.42 -18.64 -4.63
CA ASN A 139 -11.25 -17.22 -4.99
C ASN A 139 -12.27 -16.28 -4.34
N LYS A 140 -13.44 -16.74 -3.90
CA LYS A 140 -14.45 -15.91 -3.18
C LYS A 140 -14.61 -14.47 -3.74
N PRO A 141 -14.87 -14.28 -5.05
CA PRO A 141 -14.83 -12.97 -5.70
C PRO A 141 -15.77 -11.93 -5.09
N GLY A 142 -16.95 -12.35 -4.61
CA GLY A 142 -17.89 -11.45 -3.94
C GLY A 142 -17.45 -11.04 -2.54
N GLU A 143 -16.70 -11.87 -1.81
CA GLU A 143 -16.11 -11.46 -0.52
C GLU A 143 -14.96 -10.48 -0.74
N GLN A 144 -14.10 -10.72 -1.73
CA GLN A 144 -13.04 -9.79 -2.10
C GLN A 144 -13.63 -8.41 -2.46
N LEU A 145 -14.63 -8.35 -3.35
CA LEU A 145 -15.27 -7.08 -3.73
C LEU A 145 -15.87 -6.34 -2.53
N LYS A 146 -16.60 -7.03 -1.64
CA LYS A 146 -17.17 -6.42 -0.43
C LYS A 146 -16.10 -5.77 0.45
N THR A 147 -14.92 -6.37 0.54
CA THR A 147 -13.82 -5.74 1.29
C THR A 147 -13.34 -4.47 0.61
N TRP A 148 -13.15 -4.48 -0.72
CA TRP A 148 -12.74 -3.29 -1.47
C TRP A 148 -13.76 -2.16 -1.35
N GLU A 149 -15.05 -2.47 -1.48
CA GLU A 149 -16.14 -1.51 -1.29
C GLU A 149 -16.16 -0.92 0.14
N ALA A 150 -15.85 -1.73 1.15
CA ALA A 150 -15.76 -1.24 2.52
C ALA A 150 -14.62 -0.22 2.69
N ASP A 151 -13.46 -0.44 2.07
CA ASP A 151 -12.34 0.51 2.16
C ASP A 151 -12.56 1.75 1.30
N LEU A 152 -13.19 1.61 0.12
CA LEU A 152 -13.66 2.76 -0.65
C LEU A 152 -14.66 3.61 0.15
N ASN A 153 -15.56 2.97 0.92
CA ASN A 153 -16.47 3.65 1.84
C ASN A 153 -15.74 4.39 2.96
N LYS A 154 -14.61 3.89 3.45
CA LYS A 154 -13.78 4.64 4.41
C LYS A 154 -13.11 5.83 3.72
N LEU A 155 -12.49 5.58 2.58
CA LEU A 155 -11.75 6.58 1.81
C LEU A 155 -12.65 7.73 1.33
N SER A 156 -13.96 7.48 1.12
CA SER A 156 -14.93 8.51 0.76
C SER A 156 -15.21 9.52 1.89
N THR A 157 -14.87 9.18 3.14
CA THR A 157 -15.05 10.05 4.31
C THR A 157 -13.88 11.01 4.55
N VAL A 158 -12.79 10.85 3.81
CA VAL A 158 -11.63 11.74 3.84
C VAL A 158 -12.00 13.12 3.31
N ASP A 159 -11.34 14.16 3.83
CA ASP A 159 -11.48 15.53 3.33
C ASP A 159 -11.36 15.56 1.79
N ILE A 160 -12.39 16.09 1.15
CA ILE A 160 -12.51 16.20 -0.31
C ILE A 160 -11.34 17.00 -0.92
N ASN A 161 -10.71 17.88 -0.16
CA ASN A 161 -9.57 18.66 -0.61
C ASN A 161 -8.26 17.86 -0.69
N SER A 162 -8.22 16.67 -0.07
CA SER A 162 -7.07 15.77 -0.13
C SER A 162 -7.16 14.83 -1.32
N LYS A 163 -6.00 14.49 -1.87
CA LYS A 163 -5.89 13.47 -2.92
C LYS A 163 -5.97 12.08 -2.28
N ARG A 164 -6.72 11.18 -2.92
CA ARG A 164 -7.02 9.83 -2.38
C ARG A 164 -6.67 8.78 -3.40
N TYR A 165 -6.11 7.67 -2.93
CA TYR A 165 -5.72 6.55 -3.76
C TYR A 165 -6.25 5.23 -3.19
N PHE A 166 -6.69 4.35 -4.09
CA PHE A 166 -6.97 2.95 -3.77
C PHE A 166 -6.04 2.08 -4.61
N PHE A 167 -5.20 1.28 -3.96
CA PHE A 167 -4.29 0.35 -4.60
C PHE A 167 -4.85 -1.07 -4.47
N LEU A 168 -4.95 -1.78 -5.59
CA LEU A 168 -5.26 -3.20 -5.59
C LEU A 168 -4.10 -3.96 -6.22
N VAL A 169 -3.47 -4.85 -5.44
CA VAL A 169 -2.38 -5.70 -5.91
C VAL A 169 -2.87 -7.15 -5.97
N GLY A 170 -2.92 -7.69 -7.18
CA GLY A 170 -3.42 -9.03 -7.45
C GLY A 170 -2.34 -10.03 -7.82
N VAL A 171 -2.52 -11.29 -7.40
CA VAL A 171 -1.71 -12.42 -7.86
C VAL A 171 -2.53 -13.47 -8.59
N PHE A 172 -1.94 -14.04 -9.64
CA PHE A 172 -2.65 -14.87 -10.60
C PHE A 172 -1.76 -16.04 -11.07
N ASP A 173 -2.37 -17.15 -11.45
CA ASP A 173 -1.70 -18.31 -12.05
C ASP A 173 -1.71 -18.29 -13.58
N SER A 174 -2.41 -17.33 -14.17
CA SER A 174 -2.34 -16.93 -15.57
C SER A 174 -2.27 -15.41 -15.68
N GLU A 175 -1.90 -14.89 -16.85
CA GLU A 175 -1.93 -13.45 -17.09
C GLU A 175 -3.37 -12.92 -16.93
N PRO A 176 -3.62 -11.92 -16.07
CA PRO A 176 -4.96 -11.39 -15.87
C PRO A 176 -5.32 -10.44 -17.02
N ASN A 177 -5.92 -10.97 -18.09
CA ASN A 177 -6.39 -10.17 -19.22
C ASN A 177 -7.78 -9.57 -18.93
N ARG A 178 -8.02 -8.34 -19.40
CA ARG A 178 -9.35 -7.71 -19.42
C ARG A 178 -10.40 -8.53 -20.19
N ASP A 179 -9.99 -9.25 -21.22
CA ASP A 179 -10.91 -10.10 -22.01
C ASP A 179 -11.38 -11.35 -21.24
N ASP A 180 -10.68 -11.73 -20.17
CA ASP A 180 -11.05 -12.89 -19.34
C ASP A 180 -12.18 -12.60 -18.36
N SER A 181 -12.72 -11.38 -18.32
CA SER A 181 -13.80 -10.98 -17.40
C SER A 181 -15.07 -11.83 -17.53
N LYS A 182 -15.31 -12.43 -18.70
CA LYS A 182 -16.42 -13.39 -18.92
C LYS A 182 -16.26 -14.70 -18.12
N LYS A 183 -15.03 -15.05 -17.73
CA LYS A 183 -14.70 -16.28 -16.98
C LYS A 183 -14.19 -15.99 -15.58
N ASN A 184 -13.56 -14.83 -15.38
CA ASN A 184 -12.95 -14.44 -14.12
C ASN A 184 -13.75 -13.32 -13.44
N LYS A 185 -14.56 -13.70 -12.45
CA LYS A 185 -15.36 -12.76 -11.66
C LYS A 185 -14.52 -11.73 -10.89
N VAL A 186 -13.28 -12.04 -10.53
CA VAL A 186 -12.39 -11.08 -9.84
C VAL A 186 -12.01 -9.96 -10.80
N ILE A 187 -11.65 -10.29 -12.04
CA ILE A 187 -11.33 -9.31 -13.10
C ILE A 187 -12.57 -8.50 -13.47
N LEU A 188 -13.74 -9.15 -13.60
CA LEU A 188 -15.00 -8.43 -13.83
C LEU A 188 -15.30 -7.42 -12.71
N ASN A 189 -15.08 -7.80 -11.45
CA ASN A 189 -15.26 -6.88 -10.33
C ASN A 189 -14.30 -5.69 -10.45
N ILE A 190 -13.02 -5.92 -10.73
CA ILE A 190 -12.01 -4.87 -10.92
C ILE A 190 -12.41 -3.89 -12.03
N GLN A 191 -12.89 -4.39 -13.17
CA GLN A 191 -13.34 -3.56 -14.29
C GLN A 191 -14.54 -2.67 -13.94
N ASN A 192 -15.41 -3.15 -13.05
CA ASN A 192 -16.61 -2.43 -12.64
C ASN A 192 -16.37 -1.50 -11.44
N THR A 193 -15.28 -1.70 -10.68
CA THR A 193 -14.91 -0.82 -9.57
C THR A 193 -14.44 0.53 -10.11
N GLN A 194 -15.23 1.58 -9.87
CA GLN A 194 -14.84 2.99 -10.08
C GLN A 194 -14.10 3.25 -11.41
N PRO A 195 -14.60 2.78 -12.57
CA PRO A 195 -13.81 2.71 -13.80
C PRO A 195 -13.29 4.07 -14.29
N GLN A 196 -14.02 5.16 -13.99
CA GLN A 196 -13.61 6.51 -14.37
C GLN A 196 -12.40 7.03 -13.57
N ASN A 197 -12.12 6.43 -12.42
CA ASN A 197 -11.04 6.84 -11.52
C ASN A 197 -9.81 5.94 -11.62
N LEU A 198 -9.87 4.86 -12.40
CA LEU A 198 -8.72 4.00 -12.65
C LEU A 198 -7.68 4.80 -13.46
N CYS A 199 -6.59 5.19 -12.81
CA CYS A 199 -5.57 6.04 -13.41
C CYS A 199 -4.33 5.25 -13.84
N PHE A 200 -4.16 4.02 -13.35
CA PHE A 200 -3.01 3.20 -13.69
C PHE A 200 -3.31 1.71 -13.56
N GLU A 201 -2.75 0.92 -14.49
CA GLU A 201 -2.70 -0.53 -14.38
C GLU A 201 -1.34 -1.06 -14.89
N ARG A 202 -0.83 -2.13 -14.27
CA ARG A 202 0.41 -2.79 -14.69
C ARG A 202 0.32 -4.29 -14.48
N TYR A 203 0.89 -5.03 -15.42
CA TYR A 203 1.02 -6.48 -15.42
C TYR A 203 2.51 -6.84 -15.49
N SER A 204 2.91 -7.87 -14.76
CA SER A 204 4.28 -8.40 -14.80
C SER A 204 4.27 -9.90 -14.51
N SER A 205 5.24 -10.61 -15.08
CA SER A 205 5.60 -11.94 -14.58
C SER A 205 6.00 -11.84 -13.11
N TYR A 206 5.62 -12.84 -12.34
CA TYR A 206 5.83 -12.90 -10.90
C TYR A 206 5.84 -14.34 -10.44
N PHE A 207 6.79 -14.71 -9.59
CA PHE A 207 6.85 -16.06 -9.07
C PHE A 207 6.83 -16.01 -7.56
N TRP A 208 5.95 -16.79 -6.92
CA TRP A 208 5.85 -16.87 -5.47
C TRP A 208 6.01 -18.30 -5.00
N ARG A 209 7.20 -18.68 -4.52
CA ARG A 209 7.55 -20.06 -4.14
C ARG A 209 7.29 -21.07 -5.27
N GLU A 210 7.39 -22.37 -4.97
CA GLU A 210 6.87 -23.47 -5.81
C GLU A 210 5.32 -23.47 -5.97
N SER A 211 4.67 -22.30 -5.93
CA SER A 211 3.23 -22.20 -6.15
C SER A 211 2.90 -22.05 -7.65
N SER A 212 1.60 -22.12 -7.95
CA SER A 212 1.07 -21.84 -9.28
C SER A 212 1.05 -20.35 -9.64
N ILE A 213 1.42 -19.45 -8.73
CA ILE A 213 1.45 -18.00 -8.99
C ILE A 213 2.55 -17.69 -10.00
N SER A 214 2.14 -17.11 -11.12
CA SER A 214 3.01 -16.79 -12.27
C SER A 214 2.92 -15.31 -12.69
N ASN A 215 1.94 -14.57 -12.14
CA ASN A 215 1.64 -13.20 -12.55
C ASN A 215 1.27 -12.32 -11.36
N ILE A 216 1.67 -11.06 -11.44
CA ILE A 216 1.23 -9.97 -10.56
C ILE A 216 0.61 -8.86 -11.40
N ALA A 217 -0.45 -8.27 -10.88
CA ALA A 217 -1.04 -7.09 -11.47
C ALA A 217 -1.33 -6.04 -10.40
N VAL A 218 -1.23 -4.77 -10.78
CA VAL A 218 -1.52 -3.64 -9.90
C VAL A 218 -2.48 -2.71 -10.60
N TRP A 219 -3.54 -2.33 -9.90
CA TRP A 219 -4.49 -1.30 -10.32
C TRP A 219 -4.49 -0.18 -9.29
N VAL A 220 -4.52 1.06 -9.78
CA VAL A 220 -4.53 2.25 -8.94
C VAL A 220 -5.67 3.15 -9.37
N TRP A 221 -6.56 3.45 -8.43
CA TRP A 221 -7.58 4.46 -8.59
C TRP A 221 -7.17 5.73 -7.88
N CYS A 222 -7.49 6.87 -8.47
CA CYS A 222 -7.15 8.20 -7.96
C CYS A 222 -8.39 9.09 -7.96
N TRP A 223 -8.58 9.78 -6.83
CA TRP A 223 -9.48 10.91 -6.70
C TRP A 223 -8.67 12.15 -6.38
N ASN A 224 -8.71 13.12 -7.27
CA ASN A 224 -8.07 14.43 -7.09
C ASN A 224 -8.81 15.25 -6.02
N SER A 225 -8.19 16.37 -5.64
CA SER A 225 -8.83 17.37 -4.79
C SER A 225 -10.16 17.82 -5.43
N GLY A 226 -11.24 17.81 -4.66
CA GLY A 226 -12.59 18.16 -5.11
C GLY A 226 -13.42 17.00 -5.68
N GLU A 227 -12.83 15.83 -5.96
CA GLU A 227 -13.57 14.69 -6.52
C GLU A 227 -14.29 13.87 -5.44
N VAL A 228 -15.47 13.36 -5.75
CA VAL A 228 -16.27 12.54 -4.81
C VAL A 228 -16.15 11.07 -5.19
N ILE A 229 -16.00 10.19 -4.19
CA ILE A 229 -16.11 8.75 -4.37
C ILE A 229 -17.60 8.38 -4.28
N THR A 230 -18.19 7.92 -5.39
CA THR A 230 -19.60 7.49 -5.44
C THR A 230 -19.66 5.98 -5.35
N ILE A 231 -20.26 5.43 -4.30
CA ILE A 231 -20.24 3.98 -4.00
C ILE A 231 -21.57 3.33 -4.32
#